data_AF-D9CI59-F1
#
_entry.id   AF-D9CI59-F1
#
_cell.length_a   1.000
_cell.length_b   1.000
_cell.length_c   1.000
_cell.angle_alpha   90.00
_cell.angle_beta   90.00
_cell.angle_gamma   90.00
#
_symmetry.space_group_name_H-M   'P 1'
#
loop_
_entity.id
_entity.type
_entity.pdbx_description
1 polymer ?
#
loop_
_entity_poly.entity_id
_entity_poly.type
_entity_poly.pdbx_seq_one_letter_code
_entity_poly.pdbx_strand_id
1 'polypeptide(L)'
;HQCRWGYKNWTELQSVVDRFEKFGLPLDNIWTDIDYMNQYRDFENDQNTFSYAEGEKFLQKLHASGRHYIPIVDSAIYVPNPTNKSDTYPTYDRGLAENSFLQNPDGSLYIGEVWPGYTVYPDWVGAVLDGTGAFKWWSDELVRYHKLIAFDGIWIDMNEVSSFCVGSCGSKNLSMNPVHPSFGLPGEPSNMVYGYPEGFNITNATEYSSVSSLSASSVAAASSAAGPPATTSTTYLKTTPTPGSREINWPPYVLNNVQGDLAVHAVSPNATHHGGTVEYDYHNLWGHQILNATYQGLLNVFPTKRPFIIGRSTFSGSGKWAGHWGGD
;
A
#
# COMPACT_ATOMS: atom_id res chain seq x y z
N HIS A 1 3.96 4.64 -19.50
CA HIS A 1 3.90 3.91 -18.22
C HIS A 1 2.80 2.87 -18.36
N GLN A 2 3.06 1.61 -17.98
CA GLN A 2 2.08 0.53 -17.97
C GLN A 2 2.08 -0.12 -16.60
N CYS A 3 0.90 -0.27 -16.00
CA CYS A 3 0.69 -0.87 -14.68
C CYS A 3 -0.58 -1.72 -14.70
N ARG A 4 -0.69 -2.66 -13.76
CA ARG A 4 -1.90 -3.42 -13.47
C ARG A 4 -1.76 -4.11 -12.11
N TRP A 5 -2.81 -4.04 -11.31
CA TRP A 5 -3.05 -5.00 -10.23
C TRP A 5 -3.47 -6.36 -10.80
N GLY A 6 -2.66 -7.38 -10.55
CA GLY A 6 -2.91 -8.78 -10.91
C GLY A 6 -1.94 -9.36 -11.94
N TYR A 7 -0.77 -8.78 -12.17
CA TYR A 7 0.27 -9.45 -12.96
C TYR A 7 0.83 -10.64 -12.17
N LYS A 8 0.93 -11.81 -12.82
CA LYS A 8 1.14 -13.08 -12.11
C LYS A 8 2.58 -13.48 -11.89
N ASN A 9 3.51 -12.99 -12.72
CA ASN A 9 4.94 -13.32 -12.66
C ASN A 9 5.76 -12.51 -13.67
N TRP A 10 7.09 -12.65 -13.62
CA TRP A 10 8.03 -12.04 -14.57
C TRP A 10 7.77 -12.41 -16.04
N THR A 11 7.29 -13.61 -16.34
CA THR A 11 7.01 -14.05 -17.72
C THR A 11 5.83 -13.29 -18.31
N GLU A 12 4.77 -13.06 -17.53
CA GLU A 12 3.65 -12.22 -17.94
C GLU A 12 4.10 -10.77 -18.17
N LEU A 13 4.91 -10.22 -17.26
CA LEU A 13 5.45 -8.87 -17.38
C LEU A 13 6.30 -8.70 -18.66
N GLN A 14 7.14 -9.70 -18.98
CA GLN A 14 7.90 -9.76 -20.22
C GLN A 14 7.00 -9.78 -21.46
N SER A 15 5.92 -10.57 -21.43
CA SER A 15 4.94 -10.66 -22.52
C SER A 15 4.24 -9.31 -22.77
N VAL A 16 3.94 -8.55 -21.71
CA VAL A 16 3.39 -7.19 -21.83
C VAL A 16 4.39 -6.28 -22.56
N VAL A 17 5.65 -6.24 -22.11
CA VAL A 17 6.70 -5.42 -22.73
C VAL A 17 6.89 -5.80 -24.20
N ASP A 18 7.00 -7.10 -24.51
CA ASP A 18 7.19 -7.62 -25.86
C ASP A 18 6.01 -7.26 -26.79
N ARG A 19 4.77 -7.18 -26.26
CA ARG A 19 3.60 -6.74 -27.03
C ARG A 19 3.63 -5.26 -27.36
N PHE A 20 4.02 -4.39 -26.42
CA PHE A 20 4.21 -2.97 -26.71
C PHE A 20 5.21 -2.79 -27.86
N GLU A 21 6.34 -3.51 -27.79
CA GLU A 21 7.36 -3.48 -28.84
C GLU A 21 6.83 -4.01 -30.19
N LYS A 22 6.15 -5.16 -30.17
CA LYS A 22 5.56 -5.79 -31.37
C LYS A 22 4.60 -4.83 -32.10
N PHE A 23 3.82 -4.05 -31.36
CA PHE A 23 2.86 -3.11 -31.94
C PHE A 23 3.42 -1.69 -32.15
N GLY A 24 4.72 -1.48 -31.92
CA GLY A 24 5.35 -0.16 -32.08
C GLY A 24 4.81 0.89 -31.11
N LEU A 25 4.30 0.47 -29.94
CA LEU A 25 3.77 1.35 -28.91
C LEU A 25 4.90 1.82 -27.97
N PRO A 26 5.07 3.13 -27.75
CA PRO A 26 6.06 3.64 -26.81
C PRO A 26 5.81 3.14 -25.38
N LEU A 27 6.85 2.61 -24.75
CA LEU A 27 6.83 2.17 -23.35
C LEU A 27 8.17 2.48 -22.68
N ASP A 28 8.18 3.47 -21.78
CA ASP A 28 9.36 3.81 -20.97
C ASP A 28 9.42 3.07 -19.63
N ASN A 29 8.26 2.79 -19.02
CA ASN A 29 8.19 2.31 -17.64
C ASN A 29 7.15 1.19 -17.51
N ILE A 30 7.55 0.06 -16.93
CA ILE A 30 6.67 -1.04 -16.54
C ILE A 30 6.61 -1.12 -15.00
N TRP A 31 5.41 -1.37 -14.49
CA TRP A 31 5.10 -1.26 -13.07
C TRP A 31 4.55 -2.58 -12.57
N THR A 32 4.82 -2.89 -11.32
CA THR A 32 4.19 -4.00 -10.59
C THR A 32 3.48 -3.46 -9.37
N ASP A 33 2.22 -3.84 -9.25
CA ASP A 33 1.42 -3.70 -8.04
C ASP A 33 1.85 -4.75 -6.99
N ILE A 34 1.11 -4.88 -5.89
CA ILE A 34 1.44 -5.71 -4.72
C ILE A 34 1.63 -7.21 -5.02
N ASP A 35 1.25 -7.68 -6.22
CA ASP A 35 1.36 -9.10 -6.62
C ASP A 35 2.80 -9.63 -6.64
N TYR A 36 3.79 -8.75 -6.76
CA TYR A 36 5.19 -9.16 -6.75
C TYR A 36 5.68 -9.57 -5.36
N MET A 37 5.01 -9.08 -4.32
CA MET A 37 5.47 -9.19 -2.94
C MET A 37 5.20 -10.58 -2.37
N ASN A 38 6.09 -11.07 -1.51
CA ASN A 38 5.85 -12.28 -0.73
C ASN A 38 4.73 -12.00 0.28
N GLN A 39 3.52 -12.50 0.01
CA GLN A 39 2.36 -12.29 0.89
C GLN A 39 2.09 -10.81 1.18
N TYR A 40 2.23 -9.95 0.16
CA TYR A 40 1.99 -8.49 0.26
C TYR A 40 2.93 -7.76 1.24
N ARG A 41 4.09 -8.32 1.56
CA ARG A 41 5.10 -7.72 2.44
C ARG A 41 6.06 -6.85 1.64
N ASP A 42 6.21 -5.60 2.06
CA ASP A 42 7.18 -4.69 1.46
C ASP A 42 8.60 -5.26 1.47
N PHE A 43 9.40 -4.86 0.47
CA PHE A 43 10.82 -5.20 0.34
C PHE A 43 11.14 -6.70 0.25
N GLU A 44 10.16 -7.54 -0.06
CA GLU A 44 10.33 -8.98 -0.23
C GLU A 44 9.52 -9.48 -1.42
N ASN A 45 10.15 -10.11 -2.40
CA ASN A 45 9.44 -10.70 -3.54
C ASN A 45 8.96 -12.13 -3.23
N ASP A 46 7.82 -12.52 -3.80
CA ASP A 46 7.42 -13.93 -3.84
C ASP A 46 8.41 -14.70 -4.72
N GLN A 47 9.10 -15.69 -4.15
CA GLN A 47 10.15 -16.41 -4.86
C GLN A 47 9.65 -17.47 -5.84
N ASN A 48 8.34 -17.76 -5.87
CA ASN A 48 7.73 -18.68 -6.82
C ASN A 48 7.26 -17.95 -8.09
N THR A 49 6.77 -16.72 -7.97
CA THR A 49 6.20 -15.95 -9.08
C THR A 49 7.09 -14.78 -9.52
N PHE A 50 7.80 -14.15 -8.59
CA PHE A 50 8.65 -12.98 -8.82
C PHE A 50 10.06 -13.16 -8.24
N SER A 51 10.65 -14.36 -8.44
CA SER A 51 11.99 -14.71 -7.95
C SER A 51 13.06 -13.67 -8.29
N TYR A 52 14.03 -13.46 -7.40
CA TYR A 52 15.12 -12.51 -7.66
C TYR A 52 15.96 -12.90 -8.89
N ALA A 53 16.19 -14.20 -9.10
CA ALA A 53 17.00 -14.71 -10.21
C ALA A 53 16.36 -14.48 -11.59
N GLU A 54 15.03 -14.58 -11.69
CA GLU A 54 14.32 -14.25 -12.94
C GLU A 54 14.13 -12.75 -13.10
N GLY A 55 13.90 -12.03 -11.99
CA GLY A 55 13.83 -10.57 -11.96
C GLY A 55 15.10 -9.94 -12.49
N GLU A 56 16.27 -10.43 -12.08
CA GLU A 56 17.56 -9.96 -12.60
C GLU A 56 17.63 -10.08 -14.13
N LYS A 57 17.22 -11.22 -14.71
CA LYS A 57 17.23 -11.43 -16.17
C LYS A 57 16.26 -10.50 -16.89
N PHE A 58 15.05 -10.35 -16.35
CA PHE A 58 14.03 -9.45 -16.90
C PHE A 58 14.52 -8.01 -16.89
N LEU A 59 15.03 -7.53 -15.75
CA LEU A 59 15.49 -6.16 -15.58
C LEU A 59 16.72 -5.84 -16.42
N GLN A 60 17.67 -6.78 -16.57
CA GLN A 60 18.80 -6.61 -17.48
C GLN A 60 18.34 -6.36 -18.92
N LYS A 61 17.35 -7.13 -19.43
CA LYS A 61 16.79 -6.92 -20.77
C LYS A 61 16.03 -5.58 -20.84
N LEU A 62 15.25 -5.26 -19.81
CA LEU A 62 14.47 -4.03 -19.73
C LEU A 62 15.38 -2.80 -19.79
N HIS A 63 16.40 -2.74 -18.93
CA HIS A 63 17.39 -1.65 -18.86
C HIS A 63 18.24 -1.55 -20.13
N ALA A 64 18.63 -2.68 -20.74
CA ALA A 64 19.34 -2.69 -22.02
C ALA A 64 18.53 -2.05 -23.16
N SER A 65 17.20 -2.07 -23.05
CA SER A 65 16.29 -1.39 -23.98
C SER A 65 15.96 0.05 -23.60
N GLY A 66 16.60 0.61 -22.56
CA GLY A 66 16.37 1.97 -22.08
C GLY A 66 15.06 2.17 -21.31
N ARG A 67 14.41 1.07 -20.90
CA ARG A 67 13.15 1.07 -20.14
C ARG A 67 13.43 0.89 -18.65
N HIS A 68 12.46 1.24 -17.82
CA HIS A 68 12.60 1.34 -16.37
C HIS A 68 11.52 0.54 -15.64
N TYR A 69 11.84 0.11 -14.41
CA TYR A 69 10.96 -0.69 -13.56
C TYR A 69 10.57 0.06 -12.29
N ILE A 70 9.26 0.14 -12.02
CA ILE A 70 8.70 0.86 -10.86
C ILE A 70 7.81 -0.09 -10.04
N PRO A 71 8.27 -0.65 -8.91
CA PRO A 71 7.42 -1.38 -7.98
C PRO A 71 6.61 -0.43 -7.07
N ILE A 72 5.43 -0.88 -6.67
CA ILE A 72 4.70 -0.32 -5.52
C ILE A 72 5.41 -0.66 -4.20
N VAL A 73 5.31 0.22 -3.22
CA VAL A 73 5.67 -0.01 -1.81
C VAL A 73 4.58 0.66 -0.97
N ASP A 74 4.03 -0.08 -0.02
CA ASP A 74 2.97 0.40 0.84
C ASP A 74 3.50 1.14 2.07
N SER A 75 2.58 1.77 2.81
CA SER A 75 2.93 2.58 3.99
C SER A 75 2.96 1.78 5.30
N ALA A 76 2.54 0.52 5.29
CA ALA A 76 2.30 -0.27 6.48
C ALA A 76 3.12 -1.57 6.43
N ILE A 77 3.81 -1.87 7.53
CA ILE A 77 4.79 -2.96 7.61
C ILE A 77 4.19 -4.12 8.37
N TYR A 78 4.20 -5.30 7.73
CA TYR A 78 3.72 -6.54 8.33
C TYR A 78 4.34 -6.81 9.71
N VAL A 79 3.51 -7.28 10.64
CA VAL A 79 3.95 -7.73 11.97
C VAL A 79 3.96 -9.25 11.97
N PRO A 80 5.08 -9.92 12.22
CA PRO A 80 5.12 -11.38 12.28
C PRO A 80 4.31 -11.97 13.42
N ASN A 81 3.79 -13.18 13.21
CA ASN A 81 3.03 -13.89 14.23
C ASN A 81 3.98 -14.31 15.36
N PRO A 82 3.80 -13.80 16.59
CA PRO A 82 4.75 -14.03 17.69
C PRO A 82 4.79 -15.49 18.14
N THR A 83 3.78 -16.29 17.78
CA THR A 83 3.71 -17.73 18.09
C THR A 83 4.31 -18.62 17.00
N ASN A 84 4.63 -18.06 15.83
CA ASN A 84 5.22 -18.78 14.70
C ASN A 84 6.67 -18.37 14.46
N LYS A 85 7.63 -19.18 14.94
CA LYS A 85 9.06 -18.86 14.82
C LYS A 85 9.61 -18.82 13.39
N SER A 86 8.94 -19.47 12.42
CA SER A 86 9.37 -19.40 11.01
C SER A 86 8.81 -18.17 10.30
N ASP A 87 7.82 -17.49 10.89
CA ASP A 87 7.34 -16.22 10.39
C ASP A 87 8.29 -15.13 10.89
N THR A 88 9.37 -14.93 10.16
CA THR A 88 10.35 -13.86 10.44
C THR A 88 10.21 -12.80 9.37
N TYR A 89 10.28 -11.53 9.76
CA TYR A 89 10.28 -10.43 8.80
C TYR A 89 11.32 -9.38 9.19
N PRO A 90 12.54 -9.49 8.63
CA PRO A 90 13.67 -8.65 9.06
C PRO A 90 13.45 -7.14 8.89
N THR A 91 12.59 -6.73 7.95
CA THR A 91 12.20 -5.33 7.74
C THR A 91 11.55 -4.76 9.01
N TYR A 92 10.59 -5.48 9.57
CA TYR A 92 9.92 -5.14 10.84
C TYR A 92 10.91 -5.11 12.00
N ASP A 93 11.74 -6.16 12.14
CA ASP A 93 12.70 -6.26 13.24
C ASP A 93 13.69 -5.07 13.26
N ARG A 94 14.16 -4.63 12.08
CA ARG A 94 15.03 -3.45 11.95
C ARG A 94 14.30 -2.15 12.27
N GLY A 95 13.03 -2.03 11.90
CA GLY A 95 12.22 -0.86 12.23
C GLY A 95 12.00 -0.73 13.73
N LEU A 96 11.73 -1.85 14.42
CA LEU A 96 11.64 -1.89 15.88
C LEU A 96 12.94 -1.45 16.55
N ALA A 97 14.08 -1.94 16.06
CA ALA A 97 15.39 -1.60 16.63
C ALA A 97 15.73 -0.11 16.56
N GLU A 98 15.10 0.61 15.62
CA GLU A 98 15.28 2.03 15.35
C GLU A 98 14.12 2.90 15.92
N ASN A 99 13.20 2.31 16.70
CA ASN A 99 11.99 2.97 17.20
C ASN A 99 11.16 3.64 16.10
N SER A 100 10.99 2.95 14.97
CA SER A 100 10.49 3.56 13.74
C SER A 100 8.97 3.64 13.64
N PHE A 101 8.18 3.12 14.59
CA PHE A 101 6.74 2.91 14.41
C PHE A 101 5.86 3.67 15.40
N LEU A 102 4.63 3.97 14.99
CA LEU A 102 3.60 4.59 15.83
C LEU A 102 3.27 3.77 17.08
N GLN A 103 2.84 4.46 18.12
CA GLN A 103 2.44 3.88 19.39
C GLN A 103 0.95 4.09 19.68
N ASN A 104 0.40 3.27 20.56
CA ASN A 104 -0.84 3.53 21.26
C ASN A 104 -0.60 4.54 22.40
N PRO A 105 -1.66 5.13 22.98
CA PRO A 105 -1.53 6.03 24.14
C PRO A 105 -0.82 5.45 25.37
N ASP A 106 -0.76 4.11 25.50
CA ASP A 106 -0.07 3.41 26.58
C ASP A 106 1.41 3.10 26.26
N GLY A 107 1.90 3.52 25.09
CA GLY A 107 3.27 3.29 24.61
C GLY A 107 3.50 1.93 23.94
N SER A 108 2.49 1.06 23.86
CA SER A 108 2.57 -0.16 23.03
C SER A 108 2.55 0.19 21.54
N LEU A 109 2.95 -0.72 20.64
CA LEU A 109 2.90 -0.46 19.20
C LEU A 109 1.46 -0.31 18.69
N TYR A 110 1.21 0.70 17.87
CA TYR A 110 -0.06 0.79 17.14
C TYR A 110 -0.09 -0.25 16.02
N ILE A 111 -0.97 -1.25 16.17
CA ILE A 111 -1.19 -2.32 15.19
C ILE A 111 -2.52 -2.13 14.46
N GLY A 112 -2.49 -1.85 13.16
CA GLY A 112 -3.66 -1.84 12.27
C GLY A 112 -3.68 -3.03 11.33
N GLU A 113 -4.34 -2.89 10.18
CA GLU A 113 -4.48 -3.96 9.20
C GLU A 113 -4.43 -3.38 7.77
N VAL A 114 -3.61 -3.97 6.89
CA VAL A 114 -3.59 -3.66 5.44
C VAL A 114 -3.41 -4.99 4.67
N TRP A 115 -2.82 -4.98 3.47
CA TRP A 115 -2.72 -6.15 2.59
C TRP A 115 -2.06 -7.38 3.22
N PRO A 116 -0.92 -7.25 3.93
CA PRO A 116 -0.26 -8.43 4.51
C PRO A 116 -0.91 -8.89 5.82
N GLY A 117 -2.02 -8.30 6.24
CA GLY A 117 -2.65 -8.53 7.55
C GLY A 117 -2.28 -7.47 8.56
N TYR A 118 -1.91 -7.90 9.78
CA TYR A 118 -1.59 -6.97 10.85
C TYR A 118 -0.30 -6.22 10.57
N THR A 119 -0.36 -4.90 10.73
CA THR A 119 0.72 -3.99 10.33
C THR A 119 1.01 -2.94 11.39
N VAL A 120 2.27 -2.52 11.45
CA VAL A 120 2.71 -1.28 12.11
C VAL A 120 2.92 -0.19 11.07
N TYR A 121 2.91 1.06 11.53
CA TYR A 121 2.98 2.23 10.66
C TYR A 121 4.19 3.10 11.04
N PRO A 122 5.07 3.47 10.09
CA PRO A 122 6.25 4.27 10.39
C PRO A 122 5.95 5.66 10.97
N ASP A 123 6.56 6.00 12.10
CA ASP A 123 6.35 7.27 12.78
C ASP A 123 7.24 8.38 12.20
N TRP A 124 6.75 9.02 11.14
CA TRP A 124 7.46 10.12 10.50
C TRP A 124 7.53 11.38 11.37
N VAL A 125 6.49 11.67 12.15
CA VAL A 125 6.42 12.86 13.00
C VAL A 125 7.40 12.71 14.16
N GLY A 126 7.44 11.56 14.82
CA GLY A 126 8.45 11.25 15.83
C GLY A 126 9.87 11.32 15.27
N ALA A 127 10.07 10.97 13.99
CA ALA A 127 11.38 11.12 13.35
C ALA A 127 11.77 12.59 13.15
N VAL A 128 10.81 13.47 12.82
CA VAL A 128 11.04 14.91 12.68
C VAL A 128 11.23 15.60 14.04
N LEU A 129 10.39 15.29 15.03
CA LEU A 129 10.29 16.03 16.29
C LEU A 129 11.21 15.49 17.39
N ASP A 130 11.33 14.17 17.48
CA ASP A 130 12.02 13.49 18.59
C ASP A 130 13.24 12.68 18.13
N GLY A 131 13.51 12.66 16.83
CA GLY A 131 14.69 12.01 16.24
C GLY A 131 14.62 10.49 16.25
N THR A 132 13.41 9.90 16.17
CA THR A 132 13.29 8.45 15.94
C THR A 132 13.93 8.04 14.61
N GLY A 133 14.25 6.75 14.48
CA GLY A 133 14.98 6.24 13.33
C GLY A 133 14.16 6.02 12.06
N ALA A 134 12.88 6.42 11.99
CA ALA A 134 11.99 6.04 10.88
C ALA A 134 12.51 6.45 9.49
N PHE A 135 13.02 7.68 9.33
CA PHE A 135 13.62 8.11 8.05
C PHE A 135 14.87 7.30 7.67
N LYS A 136 15.73 7.03 8.66
CA LYS A 136 16.96 6.27 8.44
C LYS A 136 16.64 4.82 8.08
N TRP A 137 15.78 4.17 8.86
CA TRP A 137 15.33 2.82 8.63
C TRP A 137 14.70 2.68 7.23
N TRP A 138 13.77 3.56 6.85
CA TRP A 138 13.14 3.53 5.53
C TRP A 138 14.15 3.66 4.38
N SER A 139 15.09 4.60 4.50
CA SER A 139 16.18 4.77 3.54
C SER A 139 17.05 3.50 3.45
N ASP A 140 17.38 2.89 4.59
CA ASP A 140 18.19 1.69 4.64
C ASP A 140 17.45 0.50 4.00
N GLU A 141 16.13 0.38 4.17
CA GLU A 141 15.31 -0.64 3.53
C GLU A 141 15.28 -0.50 2.01
N LEU A 142 15.11 0.72 1.49
CA LEU A 142 15.18 0.98 0.04
C LEU A 142 16.56 0.58 -0.54
N VAL A 143 17.65 0.91 0.16
CA VAL A 143 19.01 0.53 -0.24
C VAL A 143 19.22 -0.98 -0.18
N ARG A 144 18.67 -1.67 0.83
CA ARG A 144 18.73 -3.13 0.94
C ARG A 144 17.96 -3.79 -0.18
N TYR A 145 16.73 -3.35 -0.42
CA TYR A 145 15.87 -3.92 -1.45
C TYR A 145 16.43 -3.72 -2.86
N HIS A 146 17.04 -2.55 -3.14
CA HIS A 146 17.67 -2.30 -4.43
C HIS A 146 18.84 -3.25 -4.75
N LYS A 147 19.48 -3.83 -3.73
CA LYS A 147 20.53 -4.86 -3.93
C LYS A 147 19.95 -6.20 -4.38
N LEU A 148 18.65 -6.42 -4.18
CA LEU A 148 17.94 -7.63 -4.60
C LEU A 148 17.25 -7.41 -5.95
N ILE A 149 16.68 -6.23 -6.17
CA ILE A 149 15.91 -5.86 -7.37
C ILE A 149 16.32 -4.46 -7.82
N ALA A 150 16.83 -4.35 -9.05
CA ALA A 150 17.28 -3.08 -9.63
C ALA A 150 16.11 -2.22 -10.13
N PHE A 151 15.33 -1.65 -9.22
CA PHE A 151 14.24 -0.71 -9.55
C PHE A 151 14.78 0.69 -9.87
N ASP A 152 13.99 1.48 -10.60
CA ASP A 152 14.36 2.82 -11.09
C ASP A 152 13.59 3.98 -10.44
N GLY A 153 12.56 3.64 -9.67
CA GLY A 153 11.74 4.56 -8.90
C GLY A 153 10.77 3.78 -8.04
N ILE A 154 9.93 4.47 -7.26
CA ILE A 154 9.00 3.84 -6.34
C ILE A 154 7.60 4.44 -6.50
N TRP A 155 6.60 3.59 -6.48
CA TRP A 155 5.22 3.99 -6.30
C TRP A 155 4.87 3.82 -4.82
N ILE A 156 4.57 4.92 -4.12
CA ILE A 156 4.13 4.89 -2.72
C ILE A 156 2.62 4.92 -2.67
N ASP A 157 2.02 3.89 -2.09
CA ASP A 157 0.57 3.80 -1.94
C ASP A 157 0.13 3.61 -0.49
N MET A 158 -1.20 3.65 -0.30
CA MET A 158 -1.85 3.46 1.01
C MET A 158 -1.43 4.48 2.06
N ASN A 159 -0.97 5.65 1.64
CA ASN A 159 -0.23 6.62 2.45
C ASN A 159 -1.07 7.80 2.99
N GLU A 160 -2.40 7.67 3.05
CA GLU A 160 -3.27 8.63 3.74
C GLU A 160 -2.93 8.88 5.22
N VAL A 161 -2.72 7.90 6.12
CA VAL A 161 -2.45 6.45 5.93
C VAL A 161 -3.66 5.55 6.12
N SER A 162 -3.85 4.62 5.18
CA SER A 162 -5.00 3.71 5.12
C SER A 162 -4.90 2.57 6.14
N SER A 163 -6.04 2.16 6.68
CA SER A 163 -6.19 0.97 7.53
C SER A 163 -7.51 0.26 7.21
N PHE A 164 -7.50 -1.07 7.10
CA PHE A 164 -8.70 -1.89 6.85
C PHE A 164 -9.54 -2.11 8.10
N CYS A 165 -8.99 -1.79 9.28
CA CYS A 165 -9.69 -1.86 10.54
C CYS A 165 -9.70 -0.51 11.27
N VAL A 166 -10.72 -0.29 12.10
CA VAL A 166 -10.83 0.88 12.97
C VAL A 166 -10.06 0.63 14.26
N GLY A 167 -9.27 1.60 14.69
CA GLY A 167 -8.46 1.46 15.90
C GLY A 167 -7.18 0.65 15.69
N SER A 168 -6.44 0.47 16.78
CA SER A 168 -5.35 -0.50 16.82
C SER A 168 -5.90 -1.93 16.99
N CYS A 169 -6.51 -2.45 15.92
CA CYS A 169 -7.27 -3.71 15.94
C CYS A 169 -6.40 -4.95 16.18
N GLY A 170 -5.11 -4.92 15.81
CA GLY A 170 -4.23 -6.08 15.91
C GLY A 170 -3.55 -6.26 17.27
N SER A 171 -3.57 -5.24 18.15
CA SER A 171 -2.80 -5.21 19.40
C SER A 171 -3.00 -6.42 20.32
N LYS A 172 -4.17 -7.08 20.26
CA LYS A 172 -4.50 -8.26 21.08
C LYS A 172 -4.60 -9.55 20.27
N ASN A 173 -4.43 -9.48 18.96
CA ASN A 173 -4.79 -10.54 18.02
C ASN A 173 -3.62 -10.97 17.12
N LEU A 174 -2.39 -10.53 17.39
CA LEU A 174 -1.21 -10.84 16.57
C LEU A 174 -1.00 -12.34 16.28
N SER A 175 -1.52 -13.25 17.11
CA SER A 175 -1.45 -14.70 16.85
C SER A 175 -2.38 -15.18 15.73
N MET A 176 -3.42 -14.40 15.36
CA MET A 176 -4.30 -14.71 14.22
C MET A 176 -3.61 -14.43 12.89
N ASN A 177 -2.81 -13.35 12.84
CA ASN A 177 -2.06 -12.83 11.71
C ASN A 177 -2.59 -13.24 10.32
N PRO A 178 -3.72 -12.65 9.87
CA PRO A 178 -4.30 -13.04 8.60
C PRO A 178 -3.31 -12.71 7.48
N VAL A 179 -3.09 -13.64 6.56
CA VAL A 179 -2.11 -13.47 5.47
C VAL A 179 -2.74 -12.82 4.22
N HIS A 180 -3.92 -12.23 4.41
CA HIS A 180 -4.82 -11.71 3.39
C HIS A 180 -5.86 -10.81 4.07
N PRO A 181 -6.32 -9.72 3.44
CA PRO A 181 -7.40 -8.90 3.99
C PRO A 181 -8.69 -9.71 4.21
N SER A 182 -9.55 -9.22 5.10
CA SER A 182 -10.82 -9.88 5.45
C SER A 182 -11.89 -9.85 4.34
N PHE A 183 -11.58 -9.26 3.18
CA PHE A 183 -12.47 -9.15 2.02
C PHE A 183 -11.79 -9.75 0.78
N GLY A 184 -12.60 -10.24 -0.17
CA GLY A 184 -12.09 -10.87 -1.38
C GLY A 184 -11.46 -9.86 -2.34
N LEU A 185 -10.28 -10.17 -2.87
CA LEU A 185 -9.59 -9.33 -3.84
C LEU A 185 -10.10 -9.57 -5.27
N PRO A 186 -10.14 -8.55 -6.13
CA PRO A 186 -10.49 -8.71 -7.54
C PRO A 186 -9.64 -9.77 -8.22
N GLY A 187 -10.29 -10.77 -8.82
CA GLY A 187 -9.64 -11.90 -9.50
C GLY A 187 -9.53 -13.17 -8.66
N GLU A 188 -9.83 -13.11 -7.36
CA GLU A 188 -9.94 -14.33 -6.54
C GLU A 188 -11.12 -15.21 -6.96
N PRO A 189 -11.10 -16.53 -6.67
CA PRO A 189 -12.20 -17.42 -6.99
C PRO A 189 -13.57 -16.96 -6.45
N SER A 190 -13.58 -16.24 -5.32
CA SER A 190 -14.76 -15.67 -4.68
C SER A 190 -15.12 -14.26 -5.16
N ASN A 191 -14.25 -13.57 -5.90
CA ASN A 191 -14.43 -12.20 -6.39
C ASN A 191 -13.81 -12.01 -7.80
N MET A 192 -14.23 -12.83 -8.76
CA MET A 192 -13.63 -12.86 -10.08
C MET A 192 -14.03 -11.65 -10.94
N VAL A 193 -13.04 -10.99 -11.56
CA VAL A 193 -13.28 -9.86 -12.45
C VAL A 193 -13.54 -10.35 -13.87
N TYR A 194 -14.70 -9.99 -14.40
CA TYR A 194 -15.10 -10.37 -15.76
C TYR A 194 -15.09 -9.21 -16.77
N GLY A 195 -14.69 -8.02 -16.33
CA GLY A 195 -14.59 -6.84 -17.18
C GLY A 195 -13.39 -6.91 -18.14
N TYR A 196 -13.62 -6.55 -19.40
CA TYR A 196 -12.57 -6.43 -20.42
C TYR A 196 -12.61 -5.07 -21.10
N PRO A 197 -11.48 -4.63 -21.69
CA PRO A 197 -11.44 -3.41 -22.49
C PRO A 197 -12.47 -3.43 -23.62
N GLU A 198 -12.91 -2.25 -24.00
CA GLU A 198 -13.77 -2.06 -25.17
C GLU A 198 -13.15 -2.70 -26.42
N GLY A 199 -13.94 -3.46 -27.18
CA GLY A 199 -13.48 -4.14 -28.39
C GLY A 199 -12.83 -5.51 -28.16
N PHE A 200 -12.72 -6.02 -26.92
CA PHE A 200 -12.21 -7.38 -26.66
C PHE A 200 -13.05 -8.47 -27.36
N ASN A 201 -14.35 -8.22 -27.54
CA ASN A 201 -15.26 -9.07 -28.32
C ASN A 201 -14.85 -9.22 -29.79
N ILE A 202 -14.16 -8.24 -30.36
CA ILE A 202 -13.71 -8.24 -31.75
C ILE A 202 -12.40 -9.02 -31.87
N THR A 203 -11.46 -8.79 -30.95
CA THR A 203 -10.12 -9.39 -31.00
C THR A 203 -10.07 -10.83 -30.49
N ASN A 204 -10.99 -11.23 -29.60
CA ASN A 204 -11.04 -12.57 -29.02
C ASN A 204 -12.47 -13.01 -28.67
N ALA A 205 -13.27 -13.25 -29.71
CA ALA A 205 -14.71 -13.53 -29.60
C ALA A 205 -15.06 -14.76 -28.73
N THR A 206 -14.21 -15.80 -28.74
CA THR A 206 -14.44 -17.02 -27.97
C THR A 206 -14.27 -16.78 -26.48
N GLU A 207 -13.19 -16.12 -26.07
CA GLU A 207 -12.94 -15.77 -24.67
C GLU A 207 -13.93 -14.71 -24.18
N TYR A 208 -14.29 -13.75 -25.04
CA TYR A 208 -15.37 -12.82 -24.74
C TYR A 208 -16.70 -13.53 -24.46
N SER A 209 -17.05 -14.56 -25.24
CA SER A 209 -18.32 -15.29 -25.09
C SER A 209 -18.36 -16.13 -23.82
N SER A 210 -17.26 -16.80 -23.47
CA SER A 210 -17.16 -17.59 -22.24
C SER A 210 -17.19 -16.69 -21.00
N VAL A 211 -16.57 -15.51 -21.06
CA VAL A 211 -16.57 -14.60 -19.91
C VAL A 211 -17.86 -13.78 -19.83
N SER A 212 -18.50 -13.44 -20.95
CA SER A 212 -19.82 -12.80 -20.93
C SER A 212 -20.88 -13.69 -20.28
N SER A 213 -20.81 -15.01 -20.51
CA SER A 213 -21.74 -15.96 -19.87
C SER A 213 -21.46 -16.13 -18.37
N LEU A 214 -20.18 -16.12 -17.95
CA LEU A 214 -19.80 -16.11 -16.54
C LEU A 214 -20.19 -14.80 -15.85
N SER A 215 -20.00 -13.66 -16.53
CA SER A 215 -20.43 -12.34 -16.07
C SER A 215 -21.94 -12.35 -15.81
N ALA A 216 -22.74 -12.77 -16.79
CA ALA A 216 -24.19 -12.85 -16.66
C ALA A 216 -24.63 -13.78 -15.52
N SER A 217 -23.95 -14.91 -15.35
CA SER A 217 -24.21 -15.85 -14.25
C SER A 217 -23.86 -15.25 -12.87
N SER A 218 -22.76 -14.49 -12.78
CA SER A 218 -22.35 -13.81 -11.54
C SER A 218 -23.31 -12.68 -11.16
N VAL A 219 -23.78 -11.89 -12.14
CA VAL A 219 -24.78 -10.84 -11.94
C VAL A 219 -26.12 -11.46 -11.51
N ALA A 220 -26.53 -12.57 -12.13
CA ALA A 220 -27.73 -13.30 -11.73
C ALA A 220 -27.62 -13.82 -10.28
N ALA A 221 -26.48 -14.40 -9.90
CA ALA A 221 -26.23 -14.83 -8.52
C ALA A 221 -26.23 -13.65 -7.52
N ALA A 222 -25.57 -12.54 -7.85
CA ALA A 222 -25.54 -11.34 -7.00
C ALA A 222 -26.94 -10.71 -6.83
N SER A 223 -27.76 -10.70 -7.88
CA SER A 223 -29.14 -10.20 -7.82
C SER A 223 -30.11 -11.11 -7.03
N SER A 224 -29.70 -12.34 -6.73
CA SER A 224 -30.43 -13.27 -5.86
C SER A 224 -30.01 -13.20 -4.38
N ALA A 225 -28.86 -12.59 -4.10
CA ALA A 225 -28.48 -12.17 -2.76
C ALA A 225 -29.24 -10.87 -2.41
N ALA A 226 -29.71 -10.75 -1.16
CA ALA A 226 -30.47 -9.59 -0.70
C ALA A 226 -29.76 -8.28 -1.11
N GLY A 227 -30.50 -7.37 -1.76
CA GLY A 227 -29.96 -6.10 -2.25
C GLY A 227 -29.28 -5.31 -1.13
N PRO A 228 -28.31 -4.44 -1.47
CA PRO A 228 -27.59 -3.65 -0.48
C PRO A 228 -28.60 -2.89 0.39
N PRO A 229 -28.40 -2.84 1.71
CA PRO A 229 -29.25 -2.02 2.56
C PRO A 229 -29.23 -0.58 2.05
N ALA A 230 -30.39 0.08 2.13
CA ALA A 230 -30.55 1.48 1.75
C ALA A 230 -29.41 2.33 2.30
N THR A 231 -28.92 3.28 1.49
CA THR A 231 -27.91 4.29 1.82
C THR A 231 -27.95 4.63 3.31
N THR A 232 -27.00 4.08 4.05
CA THR A 232 -26.84 4.32 5.47
C THR A 232 -26.53 5.80 5.65
N SER A 233 -27.33 6.49 6.46
CA SER A 233 -26.92 7.77 7.02
C SER A 233 -25.53 7.58 7.61
N THR A 234 -24.51 8.29 7.13
CA THR A 234 -23.19 8.31 7.76
C THR A 234 -23.40 8.74 9.21
N THR A 235 -23.09 7.84 10.14
CA THR A 235 -23.30 8.09 11.57
C THR A 235 -22.04 8.75 12.09
N TYR A 236 -22.12 10.05 12.34
CA TYR A 236 -21.02 10.81 12.92
C TYR A 236 -21.04 10.68 14.44
N LEU A 237 -19.96 10.14 15.00
CA LEU A 237 -19.75 10.14 16.46
C LEU A 237 -19.20 11.52 16.87
N LYS A 238 -19.85 12.15 17.84
CA LYS A 238 -19.45 13.46 18.39
C LYS A 238 -19.65 13.49 19.88
N THR A 239 -18.82 14.28 20.56
CA THR A 239 -18.93 14.51 22.01
C THR A 239 -19.44 15.91 22.32
N THR A 240 -19.93 16.09 23.55
CA THR A 240 -20.24 17.41 24.10
C THR A 240 -18.94 18.07 24.56
N PRO A 241 -18.63 19.32 24.15
CA PRO A 241 -17.46 20.04 24.62
C PRO A 241 -17.38 20.06 26.14
N THR A 242 -16.29 19.55 26.70
CA THR A 242 -16.02 19.58 28.13
C THR A 242 -14.81 20.48 28.37
N PRO A 243 -14.93 21.58 29.16
CA PRO A 243 -13.81 22.48 29.42
C PRO A 243 -12.57 21.74 29.95
N GLY A 244 -11.41 21.99 29.33
CA GLY A 244 -10.15 21.34 29.70
C GLY A 244 -9.96 19.92 29.17
N SER A 245 -10.94 19.35 28.47
CA SER A 245 -10.81 18.05 27.79
C SER A 245 -10.72 18.24 26.28
N ARG A 246 -9.81 17.48 25.65
CA ARG A 246 -9.65 17.43 24.20
C ARG A 246 -10.02 16.02 23.72
N GLU A 247 -11.26 15.85 23.31
CA GLU A 247 -11.68 14.61 22.66
C GLU A 247 -11.28 14.63 21.18
N ILE A 248 -10.38 13.72 20.80
CA ILE A 248 -9.77 13.67 19.46
C ILE A 248 -10.36 12.56 18.59
N ASN A 249 -10.84 11.46 19.18
CA ASN A 249 -11.46 10.40 18.37
C ASN A 249 -12.84 10.85 17.90
N TRP A 250 -13.58 11.54 18.78
CA TRP A 250 -14.94 12.03 18.50
C TRP A 250 -15.06 13.53 18.78
N PRO A 251 -14.43 14.38 17.95
CA PRO A 251 -14.38 15.81 18.20
C PRO A 251 -15.80 16.41 18.26
N PRO A 252 -16.01 17.46 19.06
CA PRO A 252 -17.34 18.07 19.20
C PRO A 252 -17.85 18.71 17.90
N TYR A 253 -16.93 19.13 17.03
CA TYR A 253 -17.22 19.51 15.66
C TYR A 253 -16.70 18.44 14.72
N VAL A 254 -17.61 17.78 14.01
CA VAL A 254 -17.28 16.69 13.07
C VAL A 254 -17.25 17.25 11.66
N LEU A 255 -16.15 17.00 10.96
CA LEU A 255 -16.02 17.33 9.54
C LEU A 255 -16.98 16.46 8.72
N ASN A 256 -17.38 16.95 7.54
CA ASN A 256 -18.14 16.16 6.59
C ASN A 256 -17.23 15.15 5.84
N ASN A 257 -16.60 14.25 6.59
CA ASN A 257 -15.74 13.20 6.06
C ASN A 257 -16.61 12.15 5.36
N VAL A 258 -16.29 11.84 4.10
CA VAL A 258 -17.07 10.89 3.28
C VAL A 258 -17.11 9.49 3.88
N GLN A 259 -16.09 9.11 4.65
CA GLN A 259 -16.00 7.84 5.35
C GLN A 259 -16.65 7.85 6.75
N GLY A 260 -17.22 8.98 7.19
CA GLY A 260 -17.82 9.12 8.52
C GLY A 260 -16.81 9.48 9.61
N ASP A 261 -16.62 8.60 10.59
CA ASP A 261 -15.69 8.82 11.72
C ASP A 261 -14.23 8.94 11.24
N LEU A 262 -13.40 9.71 11.94
CA LEU A 262 -12.01 9.99 11.54
C LEU A 262 -11.13 8.74 11.53
N ALA A 263 -11.43 7.73 12.34
CA ALA A 263 -10.67 6.48 12.40
C ALA A 263 -11.10 5.45 11.35
N VAL A 264 -12.16 5.73 10.57
CA VAL A 264 -12.63 4.80 9.54
C VAL A 264 -11.74 4.90 8.31
N HIS A 265 -11.24 3.74 7.87
CA HIS A 265 -10.29 3.60 6.76
C HIS A 265 -8.93 4.28 6.96
N ALA A 266 -8.55 4.61 8.20
CA ALA A 266 -7.31 5.31 8.52
C ALA A 266 -6.72 4.90 9.87
N VAL A 267 -5.47 5.29 10.13
CA VAL A 267 -4.91 5.25 11.48
C VAL A 267 -5.72 6.17 12.40
N SER A 268 -5.95 5.72 13.63
CA SER A 268 -6.85 6.42 14.56
C SER A 268 -6.26 7.72 15.07
N PRO A 269 -7.09 8.74 15.34
CA PRO A 269 -6.59 10.04 15.79
C PRO A 269 -5.78 10.01 17.09
N ASN A 270 -6.02 9.03 17.96
CA ASN A 270 -5.27 8.83 19.20
C ASN A 270 -4.00 7.99 19.06
N ALA A 271 -3.66 7.53 17.85
CA ALA A 271 -2.32 6.99 17.61
C ALA A 271 -1.31 8.06 18.01
N THR A 272 -0.27 7.64 18.70
CA THR A 272 0.67 8.50 19.39
C THR A 272 2.02 8.39 18.70
N HIS A 273 2.55 9.53 18.31
CA HIS A 273 3.93 9.65 17.85
C HIS A 273 4.86 9.64 19.06
N HIS A 274 6.11 9.26 18.84
CA HIS A 274 7.15 9.57 19.81
C HIS A 274 7.16 11.07 20.12
N GLY A 275 7.54 11.43 21.35
CA GLY A 275 7.36 12.79 21.87
C GLY A 275 5.97 13.11 22.42
N GLY A 276 5.00 12.21 22.25
CA GLY A 276 3.67 12.31 22.87
C GLY A 276 2.67 13.17 22.10
N THR A 277 3.01 13.61 20.88
CA THR A 277 2.02 14.18 19.97
C THR A 277 1.10 13.10 19.38
N VAL A 278 -0.07 13.49 18.90
CA VAL A 278 -1.09 12.55 18.42
C VAL A 278 -1.37 12.74 16.93
N GLU A 279 -1.74 11.63 16.28
CA GLU A 279 -2.04 11.56 14.85
C GLU A 279 -3.14 12.56 14.44
N TYR A 280 -4.09 12.88 15.34
CA TYR A 280 -5.11 13.91 15.09
C TYR A 280 -4.52 15.23 14.55
N ASP A 281 -3.34 15.62 15.02
CA ASP A 281 -2.69 16.87 14.62
C ASP A 281 -1.90 16.77 13.31
N TYR A 282 -1.47 15.57 12.93
CA TYR A 282 -0.48 15.35 11.88
C TYR A 282 -0.95 14.43 10.74
N HIS A 283 -2.16 13.87 10.82
CA HIS A 283 -2.67 12.87 9.87
C HIS A 283 -2.45 13.23 8.41
N ASN A 284 -2.86 14.45 8.03
CA ASN A 284 -2.73 14.94 6.66
C ASN A 284 -1.29 15.16 6.18
N LEU A 285 -0.29 14.99 7.05
CA LEU A 285 1.13 15.08 6.72
C LEU A 285 1.77 13.72 6.47
N TRP A 286 1.09 12.60 6.73
CA TRP A 286 1.67 11.26 6.55
C TRP A 286 2.24 11.06 5.15
N GLY A 287 1.38 11.22 4.14
CA GLY A 287 1.74 11.07 2.73
C GLY A 287 2.88 12.00 2.33
N HIS A 288 2.87 13.23 2.83
CA HIS A 288 3.94 14.20 2.60
C HIS A 288 5.29 13.73 3.16
N GLN A 289 5.30 13.17 4.37
CA GLN A 289 6.53 12.75 5.02
C GLN A 289 7.11 11.46 4.43
N ILE A 290 6.29 10.45 4.12
CA ILE A 290 6.81 9.24 3.44
C ILE A 290 7.34 9.58 2.05
N LEU A 291 6.73 10.52 1.32
CA LEU A 291 7.25 10.97 0.03
C LEU A 291 8.63 11.63 0.16
N ASN A 292 8.83 12.45 1.20
CA ASN A 292 10.14 13.00 1.52
C ASN A 292 11.14 11.91 1.94
N ALA A 293 10.73 10.97 2.81
CA ALA A 293 11.54 9.84 3.25
C ALA A 293 12.05 9.02 2.06
N THR A 294 11.14 8.64 1.17
CA THR A 294 11.42 7.89 -0.05
C THR A 294 12.35 8.69 -0.96
N TYR A 295 12.14 10.00 -1.12
CA TYR A 295 13.05 10.84 -1.92
C TYR A 295 14.48 10.81 -1.40
N GLN A 296 14.68 10.98 -0.07
CA GLN A 296 16.02 10.90 0.53
C GLN A 296 16.61 9.49 0.41
N GLY A 297 15.80 8.44 0.61
CA GLY A 297 16.23 7.06 0.43
C GLY A 297 16.69 6.77 -0.99
N LEU A 298 15.95 7.24 -1.99
CA LEU A 298 16.30 7.08 -3.39
C LEU A 298 17.56 7.86 -3.79
N LEU A 299 17.85 9.00 -3.17
CA LEU A 299 19.16 9.66 -3.32
C LEU A 299 20.30 8.80 -2.77
N ASN A 300 20.07 7.96 -1.77
CA ASN A 300 21.07 7.00 -1.30
C ASN A 300 21.19 5.77 -2.22
N VAL A 301 20.11 5.38 -2.89
CA VAL A 301 20.11 4.30 -3.88
C VAL A 301 20.84 4.71 -5.17
N PHE A 302 20.53 5.89 -5.71
CA PHE A 302 21.13 6.41 -6.95
C PHE A 302 21.54 7.89 -6.82
N PRO A 303 22.71 8.18 -6.21
CA PRO A 303 23.14 9.54 -5.82
C PRO A 303 23.26 10.57 -6.96
N THR A 304 23.33 10.11 -8.20
CA THR A 304 23.55 10.95 -9.39
C THR A 304 22.30 11.08 -10.26
N LYS A 305 21.20 10.40 -9.90
CA LYS A 305 19.95 10.41 -10.66
C LYS A 305 18.88 11.17 -9.91
N ARG A 306 17.94 11.76 -10.65
CA ARG A 306 16.71 12.31 -10.08
C ARG A 306 15.82 11.14 -9.62
N PRO A 307 15.36 11.12 -8.35
CA PRO A 307 14.34 10.18 -7.92
C PRO A 307 13.04 10.31 -8.68
N PHE A 308 12.45 9.16 -9.02
CA PHE A 308 11.11 9.06 -9.56
C PHE A 308 10.21 8.46 -8.49
N ILE A 309 9.20 9.23 -8.06
CA ILE A 309 8.20 8.79 -7.08
C ILE A 309 6.83 9.22 -7.55
N ILE A 310 5.85 8.32 -7.47
CA ILE A 310 4.43 8.64 -7.57
C ILE A 310 3.78 8.27 -6.24
N GLY A 311 3.08 9.21 -5.60
CA GLY A 311 2.42 9.01 -4.30
C GLY A 311 0.92 9.31 -4.34
N ARG A 312 0.13 8.61 -3.51
CA ARG A 312 -1.33 8.80 -3.44
C ARG A 312 -1.69 10.03 -2.63
N SER A 313 -1.56 9.94 -1.32
CA SER A 313 -1.76 11.05 -0.39
C SER A 313 -0.64 12.08 -0.50
N THR A 314 -1.03 13.35 -0.47
CA THR A 314 -0.14 14.51 -0.57
C THR A 314 -0.58 15.61 0.37
N PHE A 315 0.34 16.52 0.69
CA PHE A 315 0.05 17.79 1.36
C PHE A 315 0.72 18.94 0.60
N SER A 316 0.45 20.17 1.01
CA SER A 316 1.11 21.35 0.44
C SER A 316 2.63 21.19 0.42
N GLY A 317 3.22 21.29 -0.77
CA GLY A 317 4.66 21.12 -0.98
C GLY A 317 5.11 19.71 -1.40
N SER A 318 4.26 18.68 -1.39
CA SER A 318 4.64 17.31 -1.79
C SER A 318 5.20 17.21 -3.22
N GLY A 319 4.78 18.10 -4.13
CA GLY A 319 5.30 18.20 -5.50
C GLY A 319 6.80 18.49 -5.59
N LYS A 320 7.45 18.86 -4.47
CA LYS A 320 8.91 18.95 -4.37
C LYS A 320 9.60 17.59 -4.52
N TRP A 321 8.94 16.50 -4.12
CA TRP A 321 9.54 15.17 -4.01
C TRP A 321 8.92 14.13 -4.94
N ALA A 322 7.62 14.20 -5.17
CA ALA A 322 6.88 13.16 -5.90
C ALA A 322 5.82 13.74 -6.83
N GLY A 323 5.49 12.98 -7.88
CA GLY A 323 4.25 13.17 -8.63
C GLY A 323 3.07 12.49 -7.94
N HIS A 324 1.89 12.64 -8.55
CA HIS A 324 0.61 12.15 -8.05
C HIS A 324 -0.24 11.64 -9.22
N TRP A 325 -1.19 10.74 -8.96
CA TRP A 325 -2.19 10.27 -9.91
C TRP A 325 -3.59 10.37 -9.30
N GLY A 326 -4.63 10.37 -10.13
CA GLY A 326 -6.01 10.64 -9.69
C GLY A 326 -6.66 9.63 -8.72
N GLY A 327 -5.94 8.59 -8.29
CA GLY A 327 -6.49 7.52 -7.46
C GLY A 327 -7.50 6.64 -8.21
N ASP A 328 -8.23 5.85 -7.43
CA ASP A 328 -9.37 5.03 -7.84
C ASP A 328 -10.70 5.74 -7.55
#